data_AF-A0A0T7H479-F1
#
_entry.id   AF-A0A0T7H479-F1
#
_cell.length_a   1.000
_cell.length_b   1.000
_cell.length_c   1.000
_cell.angle_alpha   90.00
_cell.angle_beta   90.00
_cell.angle_gamma   90.00
#
_symmetry.space_group_name_H-M   'P 1'
#
loop_
_entity.id
_entity.type
_entity.pdbx_description
1 polymer ?
#
loop_
_entity_poly.entity_id
_entity_poly.type
_entity_poly.pdbx_seq_one_letter_code
_entity_poly.pdbx_strand_id
1 'polypeptide(L)'
;MEDRARFALEKLLNVAHQDTDQGRRVANFLLAWWSADVHGGFDLTDLAKVDREVSEDMATVFTWLAREEDVVYPGDYRSEIEQIIARWRPLAQTA
;
A
#
# COMPACT_ATOMS: atom_id res chain seq x y z
N MET A 1 -3.97 0.38 15.61
CA MET A 1 -4.70 -0.14 14.43
C MET A 1 -5.73 -1.17 14.86
N GLU A 2 -6.99 -0.94 14.50
CA GLU A 2 -8.12 -1.85 14.71
C GLU A 2 -7.95 -3.17 13.90
N ASP A 3 -8.46 -4.29 14.41
CA ASP A 3 -8.29 -5.62 13.81
C ASP A 3 -8.74 -5.69 12.34
N ARG A 4 -9.85 -5.02 12.00
CA ARG A 4 -10.36 -4.98 10.62
C ARG A 4 -9.37 -4.28 9.67
N ALA A 5 -8.80 -3.17 10.11
CA ALA A 5 -7.81 -2.43 9.32
C ALA A 5 -6.50 -3.21 9.20
N ARG A 6 -6.09 -3.90 10.27
CA ARG A 6 -4.91 -4.78 10.26
C ARG A 6 -5.06 -5.92 9.27
N PHE A 7 -6.19 -6.62 9.33
CA PHE A 7 -6.48 -7.71 8.41
C PHE A 7 -6.52 -7.26 6.94
N ALA A 8 -7.11 -6.09 6.67
CA ALA A 8 -7.08 -5.49 5.34
C ALA A 8 -5.65 -5.16 4.89
N LEU A 9 -4.84 -4.53 5.76
CA LEU A 9 -3.44 -4.24 5.47
C LEU A 9 -2.64 -5.50 5.14
N GLU A 10 -2.77 -6.57 5.92
CA GLU A 10 -2.05 -7.83 5.68
C GLU A 10 -2.41 -8.47 4.34
N LYS A 11 -3.68 -8.41 3.94
CA LYS A 11 -4.10 -8.84 2.59
C LYS A 11 -3.47 -7.97 1.49
N LEU A 12 -3.45 -6.65 1.67
CA LEU A 12 -2.82 -5.74 0.72
C LEU A 12 -1.30 -5.95 0.61
N LEU A 13 -0.60 -6.19 1.72
CA LEU A 13 0.82 -6.54 1.72
C LEU A 13 1.08 -7.80 0.88
N ASN A 14 0.27 -8.85 1.08
CA ASN A 14 0.36 -10.07 0.29
C ASN A 14 0.17 -9.82 -1.21
N VAL A 15 -0.80 -8.99 -1.59
CA VAL A 15 -1.04 -8.64 -3.00
C VAL A 15 0.10 -7.79 -3.58
N ALA A 16 0.63 -6.83 -2.82
CA ALA A 16 1.73 -5.97 -3.26
C ALA A 16 3.05 -6.73 -3.51
N HIS A 17 3.23 -7.90 -2.89
CA HIS A 17 4.38 -8.77 -3.15
C HIS A 17 4.28 -9.54 -4.49
N GLN A 18 3.10 -9.61 -5.10
CA GLN A 18 2.91 -10.32 -6.36
C GLN A 18 3.30 -9.44 -7.54
N ASP A 19 4.03 -9.99 -8.51
CA ASP A 19 4.39 -9.30 -9.76
C ASP A 19 3.21 -9.29 -10.74
N THR A 20 2.19 -8.48 -10.41
CA THR A 20 0.98 -8.29 -11.21
C THR A 20 0.65 -6.81 -11.32
N ASP A 21 -0.17 -6.44 -12.30
CA ASP A 21 -0.66 -5.06 -12.42
C ASP A 21 -1.42 -4.59 -11.17
N GLN A 22 -2.18 -5.49 -10.54
CA GLN A 22 -2.88 -5.22 -9.28
C GLN A 22 -1.90 -5.08 -8.12
N GLY A 23 -0.88 -5.95 -8.03
CA GLY A 23 0.20 -5.84 -7.06
C GLY A 23 0.90 -4.47 -7.13
N ARG A 24 1.18 -3.98 -8.34
CA ARG A 24 1.75 -2.63 -8.55
C ARG A 24 0.84 -1.52 -8.02
N ARG A 25 -0.47 -1.61 -8.25
CA ARG A 25 -1.45 -0.61 -7.79
C ARG A 25 -1.58 -0.62 -6.26
N VAL A 26 -1.61 -1.80 -5.65
CA VAL A 26 -1.60 -1.92 -4.19
C VAL A 26 -0.30 -1.37 -3.60
N ALA A 27 0.85 -1.63 -4.23
CA ALA A 27 2.10 -1.05 -3.84
C ALA A 27 2.07 0.49 -3.92
N ASN A 28 1.52 1.08 -4.98
CA ASN A 28 1.38 2.54 -5.07
C ASN A 28 0.57 3.12 -3.91
N PHE A 29 -0.52 2.46 -3.50
CA PHE A 29 -1.32 2.87 -2.34
C PHE A 29 -0.49 2.82 -1.04
N LEU A 30 0.15 1.68 -0.74
CA LEU A 30 0.92 1.49 0.48
C LEU A 30 2.13 2.43 0.56
N LEU A 31 2.81 2.64 -0.56
CA LEU A 31 4.00 3.50 -0.63
C LEU A 31 3.66 4.98 -0.58
N ALA A 32 2.51 5.39 -1.13
CA ALA A 32 2.00 6.75 -0.97
C ALA A 32 1.68 7.05 0.50
N TRP A 33 1.10 6.08 1.22
CA TRP A 33 0.92 6.19 2.66
C TRP A 33 2.25 6.24 3.43
N TRP A 34 3.23 5.40 3.06
CA TRP A 34 4.56 5.39 3.70
C TRP A 34 5.33 6.69 3.51
N SER A 35 5.45 7.17 2.27
CA SER A 35 6.08 8.45 1.93
C SER A 35 5.81 8.80 0.46
N ALA A 36 4.76 9.59 0.19
CA ALA A 36 4.42 10.02 -1.17
C ALA A 36 5.51 10.89 -1.83
N ASP A 37 6.23 11.71 -1.06
CA ASP A 37 7.31 12.56 -1.58
C ASP A 37 8.49 11.75 -2.13
N VAL A 38 8.74 10.56 -1.56
CA VAL A 38 9.87 9.70 -1.93
C VAL A 38 9.44 8.61 -2.92
N HIS A 39 8.27 8.01 -2.72
CA HIS A 39 7.85 6.81 -3.46
C HIS A 39 6.71 7.06 -4.46
N GLY A 40 6.24 8.31 -4.56
CA GLY A 40 5.15 8.72 -5.45
C GLY A 40 3.77 8.59 -4.80
N GLY A 41 2.80 9.32 -5.36
CA GLY A 41 1.41 9.30 -4.90
C GLY A 41 0.60 8.09 -5.40
N PHE A 42 -0.67 8.05 -4.97
CA PHE A 42 -1.66 7.06 -5.38
C PHE A 42 -2.71 7.68 -6.32
N ASP A 43 -3.00 7.01 -7.43
CA ASP A 43 -4.05 7.41 -8.39
C ASP A 43 -5.39 6.76 -8.00
N LEU A 44 -6.41 7.55 -7.65
CA LEU A 44 -7.73 7.04 -7.26
C LEU A 44 -8.39 6.17 -8.34
N THR A 45 -8.03 6.32 -9.62
CA THR A 45 -8.54 5.46 -10.68
C THR A 45 -8.03 4.02 -10.59
N ASP A 46 -7.00 3.76 -9.78
CA ASP A 46 -6.50 2.41 -9.52
C ASP A 46 -7.52 1.53 -8.78
N LEU A 47 -8.44 2.11 -8.01
CA LEU A 47 -9.52 1.38 -7.34
C LEU A 47 -10.43 0.63 -8.34
N ALA A 48 -10.60 1.16 -9.55
CA ALA A 48 -11.40 0.53 -10.60
C ALA A 48 -10.63 -0.53 -11.41
N LYS A 49 -9.32 -0.69 -11.14
CA LYS A 49 -8.39 -1.55 -11.91
C LYS A 49 -7.81 -2.68 -11.07
N VAL A 50 -8.42 -2.94 -9.92
CA VAL A 50 -8.13 -4.07 -9.03
C VAL A 50 -9.43 -4.84 -8.77
N ASP A 51 -9.31 -6.07 -8.31
CA ASP A 51 -10.41 -6.88 -7.83
C ASP A 51 -11.17 -6.14 -6.74
N ARG A 52 -12.50 -6.30 -6.73
CA ARG A 52 -13.38 -5.58 -5.81
C ARG A 52 -12.96 -5.73 -4.34
N GLU A 53 -12.58 -6.94 -3.93
CA GLU A 53 -12.16 -7.22 -2.55
C GLU A 53 -10.88 -6.44 -2.17
N VAL A 54 -9.93 -6.31 -3.12
CA VAL A 54 -8.71 -5.53 -2.91
C VAL A 54 -9.02 -4.03 -2.83
N SER A 55 -9.93 -3.53 -3.68
CA SER A 55 -10.40 -2.14 -3.57
C SER A 55 -11.09 -1.86 -2.23
N GLU A 56 -11.89 -2.80 -1.72
CA GLU A 56 -12.57 -2.69 -0.42
C GLU A 56 -11.58 -2.71 0.75
N ASP A 57 -10.50 -3.48 0.65
CA ASP A 57 -9.41 -3.48 1.62
C ASP A 57 -8.65 -2.15 1.65
N MET A 58 -8.34 -1.57 0.47
CA MET A 58 -7.75 -0.23 0.38
C MET A 58 -8.66 0.81 1.06
N ALA A 59 -9.96 0.77 0.77
CA ALA A 59 -10.93 1.67 1.39
C ALA A 59 -11.04 1.47 2.90
N THR A 60 -10.92 0.23 3.39
CA THR A 60 -10.92 -0.09 4.82
C THR A 60 -9.72 0.54 5.53
N VAL A 61 -8.51 0.40 4.99
CA VAL A 61 -7.31 1.04 5.53
C VAL A 61 -7.42 2.56 5.48
N PHE A 62 -7.89 3.12 4.35
CA PHE A 62 -8.06 4.57 4.20
C PHE A 62 -9.08 5.15 5.18
N THR A 63 -10.22 4.47 5.39
CA THR A 63 -11.25 4.88 6.36
C THR A 63 -10.71 4.85 7.78
N TRP A 64 -9.89 3.85 8.12
CA TRP A 64 -9.22 3.80 9.41
C TRP A 64 -8.26 4.97 9.58
N LEU A 65 -7.38 5.23 8.60
CA LEU A 65 -6.47 6.38 8.61
C LEU A 65 -7.18 7.72 8.79
N ALA A 66 -8.31 7.91 8.12
CA ALA A 66 -9.09 9.15 8.20
C ALA A 66 -9.74 9.40 9.58
N ARG A 67 -9.73 8.41 10.48
CA ARG A 67 -10.27 8.52 11.85
C ARG A 67 -9.20 8.77 12.90
N GLU A 68 -7.93 8.56 12.58
CA GLU A 68 -6.84 8.79 13.52
C GLU A 68 -6.56 10.29 13.65
N GLU A 69 -6.26 10.76 14.86
CA GLU A 69 -6.02 12.19 15.12
C GLU A 69 -4.68 12.67 14.54
N ASP A 70 -3.69 11.78 14.49
CA ASP A 70 -2.35 12.02 13.98
C ASP A 70 -2.03 11.08 12.81
N VAL A 71 -0.99 11.43 12.04
CA VAL A 71 -0.46 10.53 11.01
C VAL A 71 0.13 9.29 11.68
N VAL A 72 -0.40 8.12 11.32
CA VAL A 72 0.07 6.83 11.78
C VAL A 72 0.71 6.04 10.65
N TYR A 73 1.74 5.26 10.98
CA TYR A 73 2.46 4.41 10.04
C TYR A 73 2.44 2.95 10.49
N PRO A 74 2.46 1.98 9.55
CA PRO A 74 2.46 0.55 9.87
C PRO A 74 3.87 0.08 10.25
N GLY A 75 4.43 0.63 11.34
CA GLY A 75 5.82 0.43 11.73
C GLY A 75 6.21 -1.04 11.95
N ASP A 76 5.28 -1.86 12.44
CA ASP A 76 5.48 -3.31 12.63
C ASP A 76 5.69 -4.08 11.31
N TYR A 77 5.27 -3.50 10.18
CA TYR A 77 5.39 -4.07 8.83
C TYR A 77 6.50 -3.41 8.00
N ARG A 78 7.45 -2.73 8.66
CA ARG A 78 8.55 -2.03 7.98
C ARG A 78 9.31 -2.93 7.01
N SER A 79 9.62 -4.16 7.41
CA SER A 79 10.38 -5.12 6.60
C SER A 79 9.65 -5.46 5.29
N GLU A 80 8.34 -5.66 5.37
CA GLU A 80 7.46 -5.94 4.25
C GLU A 80 7.38 -4.74 3.31
N ILE A 81 7.25 -3.53 3.86
CA ILE A 81 7.25 -2.28 3.08
C ILE A 81 8.59 -2.09 2.35
N GLU A 82 9.73 -2.33 3.01
CA GLU A 82 11.06 -2.23 2.38
C GLU A 82 11.22 -3.23 1.22
N GLN A 83 10.69 -4.44 1.35
CA GLN A 83 10.65 -5.43 0.27
C GLN A 83 9.74 -5.01 -0.89
N ILE A 84 8.62 -4.35 -0.61
CA ILE A 84 7.72 -3.78 -1.63
C ILE A 84 8.42 -2.62 -2.36
N ILE A 85 9.13 -1.74 -1.63
CA ILE A 85 9.97 -0.68 -2.22
C ILE A 85 11.00 -1.29 -3.17
N ALA A 86 11.78 -2.27 -2.72
CA ALA A 86 12.81 -2.91 -3.54
C ALA A 86 12.25 -3.51 -4.85
N ARG A 87 11.02 -4.04 -4.81
CA ARG A 87 10.34 -4.60 -5.98
C ARG A 87 9.86 -3.53 -6.96
N TRP A 88 9.18 -2.50 -6.48
CA TRP A 88 8.44 -1.56 -7.33
C TRP A 88 9.14 -0.22 -7.57
N ARG A 89 10.18 0.07 -6.80
CA ARG A 89 11.08 1.22 -6.92
C ARG A 89 12.52 0.72 -6.92
N PRO A 90 12.91 -0.19 -7.84
CA PRO A 90 14.30 -0.58 -7.94
C PRO A 90 15.11 0.69 -8.14
N LEU A 91 16.15 0.90 -7.32
CA LEU A 91 17.13 1.95 -7.57
C LEU A 91 17.53 1.77 -9.03
N ALA A 92 17.29 2.79 -9.87
CA ALA A 92 17.68 2.73 -11.25
C ALA A 92 19.16 2.33 -11.26
N GLN A 93 19.46 1.12 -11.74
CA GLN A 93 20.82 0.77 -12.10
C GLN A 93 21.18 1.81 -13.16
N THR A 94 21.97 2.78 -12.74
CA THR A 94 22.61 3.73 -13.62
C THR A 94 23.43 2.90 -14.58
N ALA A 95 22.89 2.67 -15.77
CA ALA A 95 23.59 2.12 -16.91
C ALA A 95 24.51 3.20 -17.52
#